data_AF-A0A842SY07-F1
#
_entry.id   AF-A0A842SY07-F1
#
_cell.length_a   1.000
_cell.length_b   1.000
_cell.length_c   1.000
_cell.angle_alpha   90.00
_cell.angle_beta   90.00
_cell.angle_gamma   90.00
#
_symmetry.space_group_name_H-M   'P 1'
#
loop_
_entity.id
_entity.type
_entity.pdbx_description
1 polymer ?
#
loop_
_entity_poly.entity_id
_entity_poly.type
_entity_poly.pdbx_seq_one_letter_code
_entity_poly.pdbx_strand_id
1 'polypeptide(L)' 'MGLTNKKEEQLKKMPKIETKLSKSNDGKFVIHQTIITHVRPVTYYQAVLENNEEVAEESA' A
#
# COMPACT_ATOMS: atom_id res chain seq x y z
N MET A 1 23.45 -7.18 9.79
CA MET A 1 22.17 -7.49 9.13
C MET A 1 21.06 -6.67 9.77
N GLY A 2 20.90 -5.43 9.34
CA GLY A 2 19.86 -4.52 9.80
C GLY A 2 19.57 -3.55 8.67
N LEU A 3 18.30 -3.19 8.48
CA LEU A 3 17.95 -2.15 7.51
C LEU A 3 18.78 -0.90 7.84
N THR A 4 19.43 -0.32 6.84
CA THR A 4 20.21 0.92 7.07
C THR A 4 19.30 1.97 7.71
N ASN A 5 19.82 2.79 8.63
CA ASN A 5 19.04 3.76 9.43
C ASN A 5 18.01 4.59 8.62
N LYS A 6 18.33 4.92 7.36
CA LYS A 6 17.44 5.62 6.42
C LYS A 6 16.17 4.82 6.05
N LYS A 7 16.27 3.50 5.89
CA LYS A 7 15.13 2.63 5.57
C LYS A 7 14.22 2.46 6.77
N GLU A 8 14.75 2.41 7.99
CA GLU A 8 13.93 2.34 9.20
C GLU A 8 13.12 3.61 9.44
N GLU A 9 13.71 4.79 9.23
CA GLU A 9 13.00 6.06 9.31
C GLU A 9 11.89 6.18 8.25
N GLN A 10 12.11 5.63 7.05
CA GLN A 10 11.08 5.55 6.02
C GLN A 10 9.90 4.66 6.45
N LEU A 11 10.19 3.52 7.07
CA LEU A 11 9.15 2.60 7.55
C LEU A 11 8.33 3.20 8.70
N LYS A 12 8.94 4.03 9.57
CA LYS A 12 8.23 4.74 10.65
C LYS A 12 7.22 5.77 10.16
N LYS A 13 7.40 6.30 8.95
CA LYS A 13 6.52 7.32 8.36
C LYS A 13 5.41 6.72 7.48
N MET A 14 5.15 5.42 7.62
CA MET A 14 4.09 4.74 6.88
C MET A 14 2.75 4.77 7.63
N PRO A 15 1.61 4.81 6.91
CA PRO A 15 1.52 4.87 5.45
C PRO A 15 1.94 6.24 4.90
N LYS A 16 2.61 6.23 3.74
CA LYS A 16 2.88 7.47 3.02
C LYS A 16 1.61 7.87 2.28
N ILE A 17 0.99 8.97 2.69
CA ILE A 17 -0.19 9.53 2.06
C ILE A 17 0.26 10.69 1.17
N GLU A 18 -0.04 10.58 -0.13
CA GLU A 18 0.31 11.59 -1.12
C GLU A 18 -0.94 12.02 -1.87
N THR A 19 -1.04 13.31 -2.14
CA THR A 19 -2.08 13.87 -3.01
C THR A 19 -1.44 14.31 -4.31
N LYS A 20 -1.90 13.76 -5.43
CA LYS A 20 -1.52 14.17 -6.76
C LYS A 20 -2.70 14.91 -7.41
N LEU A 21 -2.46 16.17 -7.74
CA LEU A 21 -3.39 17.01 -8.47
C LEU A 21 -2.86 17.21 -9.89
N SER A 22 -3.64 16.81 -10.88
CA SER A 22 -3.33 17.05 -12.29
C SER A 22 -4.56 17.56 -13.01
N LYS A 23 -4.37 18.45 -13.98
CA LYS A 23 -5.45 18.81 -14.90
C LYS A 23 -5.60 17.71 -15.94
N SER A 24 -6.83 17.49 -16.40
CA SER A 24 -7.06 16.65 -17.58
C SER A 24 -6.39 17.27 -18.80
N ASN A 25 -6.05 16.44 -19.79
CA ASN A 25 -5.36 16.91 -21.00
C ASN A 25 -6.15 17.96 -21.79
N ASP A 26 -7.48 17.94 -21.68
CA ASP A 26 -8.40 18.92 -22.27
C ASP A 26 -8.66 20.14 -21.37
N GLY A 27 -8.07 20.17 -20.17
CA GLY A 27 -8.15 21.28 -19.21
C GLY A 27 -9.50 21.46 -18.51
N LYS A 28 -10.51 20.63 -18.83
CA LYS A 28 -11.88 20.75 -18.31
C LYS A 28 -12.06 20.17 -16.91
N PHE A 29 -11.16 19.27 -16.50
CA PHE A 29 -11.27 18.58 -15.22
C PHE A 29 -9.99 18.69 -14.40
N VAL A 30 -10.16 18.61 -13.09
CA VAL A 30 -9.06 18.43 -12.14
C VAL A 30 -9.16 17.01 -11.58
N ILE A 31 -8.11 16.24 -11.80
CA ILE A 31 -7.96 14.91 -11.27
C ILE A 31 -7.27 15.04 -9.91
N HIS A 32 -8.01 14.75 -8.85
CA HIS A 32 -7.49 14.63 -7.49
C HIS A 32 -7.31 13.16 -7.15
N GLN A 33 -6.05 12.74 -7.00
CA GLN A 33 -5.69 11.37 -6.70
C GLN A 33 -5.05 11.29 -5.31
N THR A 34 -5.65 10.52 -4.41
CA THR A 34 -5.05 10.16 -3.12
C THR A 34 -4.34 8.83 -3.25
N ILE A 35 -3.04 8.80 -2.93
CA ILE A 35 -2.21 7.59 -2.99
C ILE A 35 -1.80 7.24 -1.56
N ILE A 36 -2.20 6.05 -1.11
CA ILE A 36 -1.84 5.52 0.20
C ILE A 36 -0.86 4.37 -0.01
N THR A 37 0.41 4.58 0.34
CA THR A 37 1.47 3.58 0.13
C THR A 37 1.85 2.92 1.44
N HIS A 38 1.76 1.58 1.46
CA HIS A 38 2.28 0.73 2.53
C HIS A 38 3.43 -0.11 1.97
N VAL A 39 4.53 -0.22 2.72
CA VAL A 39 5.63 -1.14 2.40
C VAL A 39 5.61 -2.24 3.44
N ARG A 40 5.51 -3.49 3.01
CA ARG A 40 5.55 -4.67 3.88
C ARG A 40 6.61 -5.65 3.36
N PRO A 41 7.18 -6.50 4.24
CA PRO A 41 8.05 -7.58 3.81
C PRO A 41 7.28 -8.54 2.88
N VAL A 42 7.95 -9.03 1.83
CA VAL A 42 7.35 -10.01 0.90
C VAL A 42 6.93 -11.29 1.63
N THR A 43 7.69 -11.68 2.65
CA THR A 43 7.41 -12.86 3.49
C THR A 43 6.06 -12.81 4.20
N TYR A 44 5.58 -11.62 4.55
CA TYR A 44 4.24 -11.46 5.13
C TYR A 44 3.15 -11.87 4.14
N TYR A 45 3.26 -11.44 2.88
CA TYR A 45 2.28 -11.79 1.86
C TYR A 45 2.45 -13.22 1.36
N GLN A 46 3.67 -13.76 1.34
CA GLN A 46 3.88 -15.18 1.06
C GLN A 46 3.16 -16.05 2.10
N ALA A 47 3.33 -15.76 3.39
CA ALA A 47 2.61 -16.47 4.44
C ALA A 47 1.08 -16.32 4.29
N VAL A 48 0.57 -15.12 3.98
CA VAL A 48 -0.88 -14.93 3.78
C VAL A 48 -1.40 -15.69 2.55
N LEU A 49 -0.65 -15.71 1.45
CA LEU A 49 -1.03 -16.44 0.24
C LEU A 49 -0.98 -17.95 0.43
N GLU A 50 0.00 -18.45 1.17
CA GLU A 50 0.17 -19.87 1.50
C GLU A 50 -0.85 -20.36 2.54
N ASN A 51 -1.36 -19.46 3.40
CA ASN A 51 -2.39 -19.76 4.41
C ASN A 51 -3.82 -19.41 3.95
N ASN A 52 -4.08 -19.27 2.64
CA ASN A 52 -5.45 -19.29 2.13
C ASN A 52 -6.01 -20.73 2.21
N GLU A 53 -6.20 -21.22 3.44
CA GLU A 53 -7.17 -22.27 3.69
C GLU A 53 -8.55 -21.67 3.38
N GLU A 54 -9.34 -22.37 2.57
CA GLU A 54 -10.69 -21.98 2.19
C GLU A 54 -11.47 -21.62 3.46
N VAL A 55 -11.77 -20.32 3.64
CA VAL A 55 -12.74 -19.90 4.64
C VAL A 55 -14.07 -20.46 4.15
N ALA A 56 -14.46 -21.61 4.71
CA ALA A 56 -15.77 -22.20 4.50
C ALA A 56 -16.80 -21.09 4.72
N GLU A 57 -17.56 -20.78 3.68
CA GLU A 57 -18.70 -19.88 3.78
C GLU A 57 -19.61 -20.40 4.89
N GLU A 58 -19.68 -19.66 6.00
CA GLU A 58 -20.63 -19.93 7.06
C GLU A 58 -22.01 -19.62 6.48
N SER A 59 -22.67 -20.65 5.95
CA SER A 59 -24.04 -20.60 5.46
C SER A 59 -24.96 -20.15 6.59
N ALA A 60 -25.62 -19.01 6.35
CA ALA A 60 -26.56 -18.31 7.22
C ALA A 60 -27.79 -19.13 7.62
#